data_AF-A0A1Q8AAV5-F1
#
_entry.id   AF-A0A1Q8AAV5-F1
#
_cell.length_a   1.000
_cell.length_b   1.000
_cell.length_c   1.000
_cell.angle_alpha   90.00
_cell.angle_beta   90.00
_cell.angle_gamma   90.00
#
_symmetry.space_group_name_H-M   'P 1'
#
loop_
_entity.id
_entity.type
_entity.pdbx_description
1 polymer ?
#
loop_
_entity_poly.entity_id
_entity_poly.type
_entity_poly.pdbx_seq_one_letter_code
_entity_poly.pdbx_strand_id
1 'polypeptide(L)'
;MNPGIALWTVLALFALWIAVYYLWPDFRNDTFREDIFSVRDAMFLYAAQGNISFDHPAYTILRDRMNGLLRHGHELTLARMALILTTHSMVKPDGLIKWEAAVEELPEQTQAKMKEFNICVVIFVLQHVVFYSFFRYMALRPLMFFVPLRKVVESPKVASGVERLENESLERDARLQARALAAQPAASVNLL
;
A
#
# COMPACT_ATOMS: atom_id res chain seq x y z
N MET A 1 41.03 -9.63 22.43
CA MET A 1 39.78 -10.16 21.83
C MET A 1 40.14 -11.41 21.03
N ASN A 2 39.47 -12.56 21.24
CA ASN A 2 39.83 -13.78 20.52
C ASN A 2 39.36 -13.67 19.05
N PRO A 3 40.25 -13.74 18.06
CA PRO A 3 39.88 -13.57 16.65
C PRO A 3 38.86 -14.61 16.17
N GLY A 4 38.83 -15.80 16.76
CA GLY A 4 37.85 -16.83 16.44
C GLY A 4 36.42 -16.40 16.79
N ILE A 5 36.22 -15.72 17.93
CA ILE A 5 34.89 -15.24 18.34
C ILE A 5 34.39 -14.19 17.35
N ALA A 6 35.27 -13.26 16.94
CA ALA A 6 34.90 -12.22 15.99
C ALA A 6 34.42 -12.79 14.64
N LEU A 7 35.11 -13.81 14.12
CA LEU A 7 34.72 -14.48 12.87
C LEU A 7 33.32 -15.13 12.98
N TRP A 8 33.08 -15.88 14.05
CA TRP A 8 31.78 -16.53 14.26
C TRP A 8 30.63 -15.53 14.43
N THR A 9 30.88 -14.42 15.12
CA THR A 9 29.86 -13.35 15.24
C THR A 9 29.52 -12.74 13.89
N VAL A 10 30.51 -12.45 13.04
CA VAL A 10 30.26 -11.91 11.69
C VAL A 10 29.46 -12.88 10.84
N LEU A 11 29.83 -14.17 10.86
CA LEU A 11 29.10 -15.21 10.12
C LEU A 11 27.66 -15.36 10.61
N ALA A 12 27.44 -15.37 11.93
CA ALA A 12 26.10 -15.45 12.52
C ALA A 12 25.23 -14.25 12.15
N LEU A 13 25.79 -13.03 12.19
CA LEU A 13 25.08 -11.82 11.78
C LEU A 13 24.76 -11.82 10.28
N PHE A 14 25.67 -12.32 9.44
CA PHE A 14 25.44 -12.44 8.00
C PHE A 14 24.35 -13.46 7.68
N ALA A 15 24.36 -14.63 8.34
CA ALA A 15 23.30 -15.63 8.20
C ALA A 15 21.94 -15.09 8.68
N LEU A 16 21.92 -14.38 9.81
CA LEU A 16 20.71 -13.72 10.31
C LEU A 16 20.18 -12.67 9.32
N TRP A 17 21.09 -11.90 8.70
CA TRP A 17 20.73 -10.96 7.65
C TRP A 17 20.12 -11.67 6.43
N ILE A 18 20.70 -12.78 5.95
CA ILE A 18 20.08 -13.56 4.87
C ILE A 18 18.69 -14.05 5.27
N ALA A 19 18.55 -14.62 6.47
CA ALA A 19 17.28 -15.18 6.94
C ALA A 19 16.18 -14.12 7.04
N VAL A 20 16.48 -12.96 7.62
CA VAL A 20 15.49 -11.88 7.82
C VAL A 20 15.13 -11.17 6.52
N TYR A 21 16.05 -11.05 5.57
CA TYR A 21 15.84 -10.23 4.37
C TYR A 21 15.40 -11.02 3.15
N TYR A 22 15.80 -12.28 3.03
CA TYR A 22 15.48 -13.12 1.87
C TYR A 22 14.48 -14.21 2.21
N LEU A 23 14.70 -14.95 3.31
CA LEU A 23 13.84 -16.10 3.63
C LEU A 23 12.53 -15.69 4.30
N TRP A 24 12.57 -14.69 5.17
CA TRP A 24 11.39 -14.28 5.94
C TRP A 24 10.25 -13.70 5.08
N PRO A 25 10.48 -12.82 4.08
CA PRO A 25 9.39 -12.33 3.24
C PRO A 25 8.64 -13.43 2.49
N ASP A 26 9.38 -14.39 1.93
CA ASP A 26 8.81 -15.52 1.19
C ASP A 26 8.01 -16.42 2.12
N PHE A 27 8.58 -16.78 3.28
CA PHE A 27 7.87 -17.54 4.31
C PHE A 27 6.55 -16.87 4.71
N ARG A 28 6.55 -15.55 4.96
CA ARG A 28 5.34 -14.82 5.34
C ARG A 28 4.30 -14.72 4.22
N ASN A 29 4.73 -14.67 2.97
CA ASN A 29 3.83 -14.73 1.82
C ASN A 29 3.16 -16.10 1.71
N ASP A 30 3.92 -17.17 1.94
CA ASP A 30 3.39 -18.53 1.88
C ASP A 30 2.43 -18.82 3.03
N THR A 31 2.78 -18.42 4.27
CA THR A 31 1.84 -18.51 5.40
C THR A 31 0.53 -17.76 5.12
N PHE A 32 0.63 -16.54 4.58
CA PHE A 32 -0.57 -15.76 4.23
C PHE A 32 -1.43 -16.44 3.16
N ARG A 33 -0.80 -17.04 2.15
CA ARG A 33 -1.53 -17.80 1.12
C ARG A 33 -2.25 -19.00 1.72
N GLU A 34 -1.58 -19.74 2.59
CA GLU A 34 -2.17 -20.88 3.29
C GLU A 34 -3.37 -20.46 4.15
N ASP A 35 -3.25 -19.37 4.92
CA ASP A 35 -4.34 -18.82 5.71
C ASP A 35 -5.56 -18.47 4.83
N ILE A 36 -5.35 -17.78 3.70
CA ILE A 36 -6.44 -17.43 2.78
C ILE A 36 -7.03 -18.67 2.09
N PHE A 37 -6.21 -19.66 1.71
CA PHE A 37 -6.70 -20.93 1.17
C PHE A 37 -7.58 -21.66 2.17
N SER A 38 -7.20 -21.69 3.45
CA SER A 38 -7.98 -22.35 4.51
C SER A 38 -9.38 -21.77 4.65
N VAL A 39 -9.52 -20.43 4.61
CA VAL A 39 -10.84 -19.76 4.68
C VAL A 39 -11.66 -20.05 3.42
N ARG A 40 -11.02 -20.02 2.25
CA ARG A 40 -11.69 -20.31 0.98
C ARG A 40 -12.21 -21.74 0.94
N ASP A 41 -11.44 -22.70 1.42
CA ASP A 41 -11.81 -24.11 1.43
C ASP A 41 -12.94 -24.37 2.43
N ALA A 42 -12.93 -23.71 3.60
CA ALA A 42 -14.03 -23.74 4.54
C ALA A 42 -15.32 -23.13 3.95
N MET A 43 -15.22 -22.00 3.24
CA MET A 43 -16.35 -21.37 2.55
C MET A 43 -16.89 -22.25 1.42
N PHE A 44 -16.00 -22.92 0.66
CA PHE A 44 -16.38 -23.86 -0.38
C PHE A 44 -17.14 -25.06 0.20
N LEU A 45 -16.64 -25.67 1.28
CA LEU A 45 -17.31 -26.78 1.95
C LEU A 45 -18.69 -26.37 2.48
N TYR A 46 -18.80 -25.16 3.03
CA TYR A 46 -20.07 -24.60 3.49
C TYR A 46 -21.09 -24.45 2.34
N ALA A 47 -20.65 -24.00 1.16
CA ALA A 47 -21.49 -23.93 -0.04
C ALA A 47 -21.84 -25.32 -0.59
N ALA A 48 -20.89 -26.26 -0.59
CA ALA A 48 -21.08 -27.64 -1.05
C ALA A 48 -22.13 -28.41 -0.24
N GLN A 49 -22.31 -28.06 1.03
CA GLN A 49 -23.38 -28.57 1.90
C GLN A 49 -24.78 -28.03 1.56
N GLY A 50 -24.90 -27.13 0.57
CA GLY A 50 -26.16 -26.55 0.13
C GLY A 50 -26.60 -25.29 0.90
N ASN A 51 -25.76 -24.76 1.80
CA ASN A 51 -26.11 -23.59 2.61
C ASN A 51 -26.13 -22.27 1.81
N ILE A 52 -25.46 -22.24 0.65
CA ILE A 52 -25.44 -21.12 -0.29
C ILE A 52 -25.12 -21.64 -1.70
N SER A 53 -25.76 -21.09 -2.73
CA SER A 53 -25.43 -21.41 -4.12
C SER A 53 -24.05 -20.86 -4.51
N PHE A 54 -23.28 -21.63 -5.28
CA PHE A 54 -22.00 -21.19 -5.84
C PHE A 54 -22.14 -19.99 -6.79
N ASP A 55 -23.31 -19.80 -7.38
CA ASP A 55 -23.61 -18.68 -8.28
C ASP A 55 -24.11 -17.44 -7.53
N HIS A 56 -24.32 -17.53 -6.21
CA HIS A 56 -24.82 -16.42 -5.43
C HIS A 56 -23.82 -15.25 -5.41
N PRO A 57 -24.26 -13.98 -5.58
CA PRO A 57 -23.35 -12.83 -5.63
C PRO A 57 -22.46 -12.69 -4.39
N ALA A 58 -22.99 -12.96 -3.20
CA ALA A 58 -22.21 -12.91 -1.96
C ALA A 58 -21.03 -13.91 -1.95
N TYR A 59 -21.24 -15.11 -2.50
CA TYR A 59 -20.19 -16.14 -2.59
C TYR A 59 -19.14 -15.75 -3.63
N THR A 60 -19.59 -15.38 -4.83
CA THR A 60 -18.70 -15.06 -5.96
C THR A 60 -17.82 -13.84 -5.65
N ILE A 61 -18.39 -12.76 -5.13
CA ILE A 61 -17.63 -11.55 -4.79
C ILE A 61 -16.58 -11.83 -3.71
N LEU A 62 -16.92 -12.58 -2.65
CA LEU A 62 -15.96 -12.89 -1.59
C LEU A 62 -14.85 -13.83 -2.07
N ARG A 63 -15.20 -14.82 -2.91
CA ARG A 63 -14.25 -15.70 -3.57
C ARG A 63 -13.29 -14.93 -4.47
N ASP A 64 -13.81 -14.01 -5.28
CA ASP A 64 -13.00 -13.21 -6.20
C ASP A 64 -12.08 -12.26 -5.43
N ARG A 65 -12.53 -11.71 -4.29
CA ARG A 65 -11.69 -10.95 -3.36
C ARG A 65 -10.53 -11.81 -2.82
N MET A 66 -10.81 -13.02 -2.34
CA MET A 66 -9.75 -13.94 -1.87
C MET A 66 -8.78 -14.30 -3.00
N ASN A 67 -9.27 -14.55 -4.21
CA ASN A 67 -8.40 -14.80 -5.37
C ASN A 67 -7.51 -13.60 -5.70
N GLY A 68 -8.03 -12.38 -5.60
CA GLY A 68 -7.25 -11.15 -5.72
C GLY A 68 -6.15 -11.06 -4.67
N LEU A 69 -6.46 -11.40 -3.42
CA LEU A 69 -5.49 -11.44 -2.32
C LEU A 69 -4.41 -12.51 -2.53
N LEU A 70 -4.75 -13.69 -3.06
CA LEU A 70 -3.77 -14.73 -3.38
C LEU A 70 -2.80 -14.29 -4.49
N ARG A 71 -3.30 -13.54 -5.48
CA ARG A 71 -2.50 -13.02 -6.60
C ARG A 71 -1.59 -11.87 -6.17
N HIS A 72 -2.11 -10.91 -5.42
CA HIS A 72 -1.43 -9.65 -5.08
C HIS A 72 -1.01 -9.54 -3.62
N GLY A 73 -1.08 -10.62 -2.84
CA GLY A 73 -0.81 -10.62 -1.39
C GLY A 73 0.57 -10.08 -1.04
N HIS A 74 1.60 -10.48 -1.79
CA HIS A 74 2.98 -10.02 -1.63
C HIS A 74 3.18 -8.50 -1.83
N GLU A 75 2.22 -7.83 -2.48
CA GLU A 75 2.23 -6.39 -2.70
C GLU A 75 1.55 -5.61 -1.57
N LEU A 76 0.86 -6.29 -0.65
CA LEU A 76 0.15 -5.68 0.49
C LEU A 76 1.16 -5.17 1.53
N THR A 77 1.48 -3.89 1.41
CA THR A 77 2.37 -3.18 2.35
C THR A 77 1.58 -2.12 3.12
N LEU A 78 2.05 -1.74 4.31
CA LEU A 78 1.44 -0.65 5.09
C LEU A 78 1.35 0.64 4.29
N ALA A 79 2.37 0.98 3.49
CA ALA A 79 2.35 2.18 2.66
C ALA A 79 1.24 2.14 1.60
N ARG A 80 1.05 1.00 0.91
CA ARG A 80 -0.05 0.86 -0.04
C ARG A 80 -1.40 0.84 0.65
N MET A 81 -1.51 0.19 1.80
CA MET A 81 -2.76 0.19 2.56
C MET A 81 -3.12 1.60 3.06
N ALA A 82 -2.14 2.37 3.54
CA ALA A 82 -2.32 3.77 3.90
C ALA A 82 -2.73 4.61 2.69
N LEU A 83 -2.06 4.44 1.54
CA LEU A 83 -2.43 5.12 0.30
C LEU A 83 -3.88 4.81 -0.09
N ILE A 84 -4.27 3.53 -0.09
CA ILE A 84 -5.64 3.09 -0.35
C ILE A 84 -6.59 3.76 0.65
N LEU A 85 -6.31 3.74 1.95
CA LEU A 85 -7.17 4.36 2.96
C LEU A 85 -7.29 5.88 2.79
N THR A 86 -6.21 6.57 2.41
CA THR A 86 -6.23 8.04 2.20
C THR A 86 -6.91 8.46 0.91
N THR A 87 -6.91 7.60 -0.11
CA THR A 87 -7.54 7.87 -1.42
C THR A 87 -8.99 7.37 -1.47
N HIS A 88 -9.30 6.27 -0.79
CA HIS A 88 -10.64 5.67 -0.69
C HIS A 88 -11.45 6.14 0.51
N SER A 89 -10.89 6.90 1.46
CA SER A 89 -11.70 7.56 2.49
C SER A 89 -12.78 8.49 1.92
N MET A 90 -12.72 8.81 0.62
CA MET A 90 -13.75 9.55 -0.11
C MET A 90 -14.76 8.67 -0.87
N VAL A 91 -14.51 7.37 -1.08
CA VAL A 91 -15.39 6.47 -1.85
C VAL A 91 -15.31 5.05 -1.29
N LYS A 92 -16.40 4.57 -0.66
CA LYS A 92 -16.53 3.15 -0.27
C LYS A 92 -16.32 2.29 -1.51
N PRO A 93 -15.45 1.27 -1.48
CA PRO A 93 -15.22 0.43 -2.65
C PRO A 93 -16.52 -0.27 -3.05
N ASP A 94 -17.00 -0.05 -4.27
CA ASP A 94 -18.25 -0.59 -4.81
C ASP A 94 -18.44 -2.08 -4.54
N GLY A 95 -17.34 -2.85 -4.55
CA GLY A 95 -17.36 -4.28 -4.27
C GLY A 95 -17.83 -4.64 -2.86
N LEU A 96 -17.49 -3.84 -1.83
CA LEU A 96 -17.91 -4.10 -0.45
C LEU A 96 -19.41 -3.81 -0.29
N ILE A 97 -19.89 -2.70 -0.85
CA ILE A 97 -21.31 -2.34 -0.79
C ILE A 97 -22.15 -3.40 -1.51
N LYS A 98 -21.72 -3.83 -2.70
CA LYS A 98 -22.39 -4.90 -3.45
C LYS A 98 -22.39 -6.23 -2.69
N TRP A 99 -21.30 -6.54 -1.99
CA TRP A 99 -21.20 -7.74 -1.17
C TRP A 99 -22.13 -7.68 0.05
N GLU A 100 -22.15 -6.56 0.77
CA GLU A 100 -23.04 -6.35 1.92
C GLU A 100 -24.51 -6.51 1.54
N ALA A 101 -24.93 -5.84 0.45
CA ALA A 101 -26.29 -5.97 -0.07
C ALA A 101 -26.62 -7.42 -0.46
N ALA A 102 -25.71 -8.11 -1.15
CA ALA A 102 -25.91 -9.52 -1.48
C ALA A 102 -25.96 -10.42 -0.24
N VAL A 103 -25.22 -10.11 0.83
CA VAL A 103 -25.29 -10.88 2.07
C VAL A 103 -26.63 -10.66 2.77
N GLU A 104 -27.20 -9.45 2.74
CA GLU A 104 -28.49 -9.14 3.37
C GLU A 104 -29.67 -9.91 2.77
N GLU A 105 -29.57 -10.36 1.53
CA GLU A 105 -30.59 -11.20 0.86
C GLU A 105 -30.61 -12.66 1.35
N LEU A 106 -29.58 -13.11 2.07
CA LEU A 106 -29.44 -14.50 2.51
C LEU A 106 -30.19 -14.79 3.82
N PRO A 107 -30.50 -16.06 4.14
CA PRO A 107 -31.00 -16.44 5.46
C PRO A 107 -30.04 -16.03 6.57
N GLU A 108 -30.55 -15.60 7.73
CA GLU A 108 -29.79 -15.02 8.84
C GLU A 108 -28.57 -15.87 9.26
N GLN A 109 -28.74 -17.20 9.33
CA GLN A 109 -27.65 -18.14 9.65
C GLN A 109 -26.52 -18.08 8.61
N THR A 110 -26.87 -18.06 7.32
CA THR A 110 -25.90 -17.95 6.22
C THR A 110 -25.25 -16.56 6.20
N GLN A 111 -25.98 -15.49 6.54
CA GLN A 111 -25.38 -14.16 6.66
C GLN A 111 -24.27 -14.14 7.72
N ALA A 112 -24.54 -14.69 8.90
CA ALA A 112 -23.58 -14.74 10.00
C ALA A 112 -22.30 -15.48 9.57
N LYS A 113 -22.45 -16.63 8.90
CA LYS A 113 -21.29 -17.39 8.39
C LYS A 113 -20.52 -16.66 7.29
N MET A 114 -21.19 -16.00 6.35
CA MET A 114 -20.52 -15.20 5.33
C MET A 114 -19.74 -14.02 5.93
N LYS A 115 -20.30 -13.36 6.95
CA LYS A 115 -19.63 -12.30 7.72
C LYS A 115 -18.42 -12.84 8.48
N GLU A 116 -18.52 -14.01 9.10
CA GLU A 116 -17.41 -14.69 9.79
C GLU A 116 -16.24 -14.97 8.85
N PHE A 117 -16.49 -15.52 7.65
CA PHE A 117 -15.44 -15.73 6.65
C PHE A 117 -14.76 -14.44 6.23
N ASN A 118 -15.53 -13.38 5.96
CA ASN A 118 -14.98 -12.07 5.61
C ASN A 118 -14.14 -11.46 6.74
N ILE A 119 -14.57 -11.60 8.00
CA ILE A 119 -13.80 -11.16 9.17
C ILE A 119 -12.47 -11.91 9.25
N CYS A 120 -12.47 -13.24 9.07
CA CYS A 120 -11.24 -14.03 9.07
C CYS A 120 -10.25 -13.54 8.00
N VAL A 121 -10.73 -13.32 6.77
CA VAL A 121 -9.91 -12.76 5.67
C VAL A 121 -9.30 -11.41 6.07
N VAL A 122 -10.10 -10.50 6.64
CA VAL A 122 -9.62 -9.18 7.07
C VAL A 122 -8.55 -9.30 8.17
N ILE A 123 -8.74 -10.18 9.15
CA ILE A 123 -7.76 -10.42 10.22
C ILE A 123 -6.44 -10.91 9.62
N PHE A 124 -6.47 -11.88 8.71
CA PHE A 124 -5.24 -12.40 8.07
C PHE A 124 -4.54 -11.34 7.22
N VAL A 125 -5.29 -10.50 6.50
CA VAL A 125 -4.71 -9.36 5.77
C VAL A 125 -4.03 -8.38 6.72
N LEU A 126 -4.68 -8.01 7.83
CA LEU A 126 -4.11 -7.10 8.81
C LEU A 126 -2.84 -7.67 9.44
N GLN A 127 -2.87 -8.94 9.86
CA GLN A 127 -1.70 -9.62 10.39
C GLN A 127 -0.57 -9.65 9.36
N HIS A 128 -0.84 -10.04 8.11
CA HIS A 128 0.16 -10.06 7.05
C HIS A 128 0.79 -8.67 6.86
N VAL A 129 -0.02 -7.62 6.72
CA VAL A 129 0.47 -6.25 6.48
C VAL A 129 1.33 -5.74 7.64
N VAL A 130 0.91 -5.95 8.88
CA VAL A 130 1.65 -5.52 10.09
C VAL A 130 3.01 -6.22 10.15
N PHE A 131 3.03 -7.56 10.08
CA PHE A 131 4.28 -8.32 10.18
C PHE A 131 5.19 -8.09 8.98
N TYR A 132 4.66 -8.12 7.74
CA TYR A 132 5.46 -7.93 6.53
C TYR A 132 6.14 -6.56 6.50
N SER A 133 5.40 -5.52 6.91
CA SER A 133 5.93 -4.16 6.91
C SER A 133 6.92 -3.92 8.05
N PHE A 134 6.69 -4.48 9.25
CA PHE A 134 7.60 -4.32 10.38
C PHE A 134 9.03 -4.77 10.04
N PHE A 135 9.17 -5.97 9.47
CA PHE A 135 10.47 -6.51 9.11
C PHE A 135 11.12 -5.77 7.94
N ARG A 136 10.33 -5.36 6.93
CA ARG A 136 10.84 -4.57 5.79
C ARG A 136 11.35 -3.20 6.22
N TYR A 137 10.67 -2.51 7.14
CA TYR A 137 11.11 -1.19 7.62
C TYR A 137 12.29 -1.28 8.60
N MET A 138 12.34 -2.29 9.48
CA MET A 138 13.55 -2.58 10.26
C MET A 138 14.73 -2.88 9.35
N ALA A 139 14.49 -3.59 8.24
CA ALA A 139 15.50 -3.97 7.29
C ALA A 139 16.15 -2.79 6.53
N LEU A 140 15.34 -1.82 6.11
CA LEU A 140 15.76 -0.66 5.31
C LEU A 140 16.48 0.42 6.13
N ARG A 141 16.17 0.56 7.42
CA ARG A 141 16.69 1.66 8.25
C ARG A 141 18.21 1.68 8.43
N PRO A 142 18.90 0.55 8.69
CA PRO A 142 20.36 0.52 8.78
C PRO A 142 21.00 0.93 7.45
N LEU A 143 20.48 0.43 6.33
CA LEU A 143 21.01 0.75 5.00
C LEU A 143 20.86 2.24 4.67
N MET A 144 19.72 2.86 5.01
CA MET A 144 19.53 4.31 4.85
C MET A 144 20.41 5.16 5.79
N PHE A 145 20.79 4.63 6.97
CA PHE A 145 21.75 5.30 7.85
C PHE A 145 23.18 5.31 7.27
N PHE A 146 23.54 4.27 6.51
CA PHE A 146 24.86 4.16 5.87
C PHE A 146 24.95 4.77 4.48
N VAL A 147 23.83 5.04 3.78
CA VAL A 147 23.83 5.81 2.54
C VAL A 147 23.74 7.30 2.90
N PRO A 148 24.82 8.09 2.77
CA PRO A 148 24.77 9.51 3.06
C PRO A 148 23.85 10.19 2.04
N LEU A 149 22.62 10.53 2.44
CA LEU A 149 21.66 11.34 1.66
C LEU A 149 22.30 12.62 1.07
N ARG A 150 23.37 13.09 1.71
CA ARG A 150 24.18 14.23 1.29
C ARG A 150 24.65 14.15 -0.16
N LYS A 151 24.98 12.96 -0.68
CA LYS A 151 25.43 12.79 -2.08
C LYS A 151 24.32 12.92 -3.13
N VAL A 152 23.06 12.73 -2.74
CA VAL A 152 21.91 12.85 -3.67
C VAL A 152 21.46 14.30 -3.79
N VAL A 153 21.49 15.05 -2.67
CA VAL A 153 21.17 16.49 -2.64
C VAL A 153 22.27 17.33 -3.31
N GLU A 154 23.54 16.94 -3.18
CA GLU A 154 24.67 17.61 -3.86
C GLU A 154 24.80 17.26 -5.35
N SER A 155 23.85 16.50 -5.94
CA SER A 155 23.96 16.19 -7.36
C SER A 155 23.75 17.46 -8.21
N PRO A 156 24.69 17.82 -9.10
CA PRO A 156 24.62 19.07 -9.86
C PRO A 156 23.35 19.19 -10.72
N LYS A 157 22.74 18.06 -11.08
CA LYS A 157 21.45 18.01 -11.79
C LYS A 157 20.29 18.57 -10.97
N VAL A 158 20.24 18.30 -9.67
CA VAL A 158 19.17 18.80 -8.78
C VAL A 158 19.35 20.30 -8.54
N ALA A 159 20.58 20.77 -8.30
CA ALA A 159 20.88 22.20 -8.17
C ALA A 159 20.46 22.99 -9.42
N SER A 160 20.82 22.51 -10.61
CA SER A 160 20.43 23.15 -11.87
C SER A 160 18.92 23.12 -12.14
N GLY A 161 18.20 22.13 -11.60
CA GLY A 161 16.75 22.02 -11.72
C GLY A 161 16.01 23.05 -10.86
N VAL A 162 16.51 23.30 -9.64
CA VAL A 162 15.94 24.29 -8.72
C VAL A 162 16.16 25.71 -9.26
N GLU A 163 17.37 26.05 -9.71
CA GLU A 163 17.65 27.36 -10.33
C GLU A 163 16.77 27.62 -11.56
N ARG A 164 16.49 26.59 -12.37
CA ARG A 164 15.63 26.72 -13.54
C ARG A 164 14.18 27.04 -13.17
N LEU A 165 13.65 26.40 -12.14
CA LEU A 165 12.28 26.64 -11.67
C LEU A 165 12.13 28.03 -11.06
N GLU A 166 13.14 28.50 -10.34
CA GLU A 166 13.16 29.84 -9.75
C GLU A 166 13.17 30.92 -10.84
N ASN A 167 14.02 30.76 -11.87
CA ASN A 167 14.04 31.67 -13.03
C ASN A 167 12.72 31.66 -13.82
N GLU A 168 12.12 30.50 -14.04
CA GLU A 168 10.81 30.39 -14.71
C GLU A 168 9.68 31.07 -13.91
N SER A 169 9.76 31.03 -12.57
CA SER A 169 8.80 31.72 -11.70
C SER A 169 8.92 33.25 -11.79
N LEU A 170 10.16 33.76 -11.75
CA LEU A 170 10.45 35.20 -11.86
C LEU A 170 10.03 35.76 -13.22
N GLU A 171 10.27 35.01 -14.31
CA GLU A 171 9.81 35.40 -15.64
C GLU A 171 8.29 35.46 -15.75
N ARG A 172 7.58 34.51 -15.12
CA ARG A 172 6.11 34.52 -15.11
C ARG A 172 5.57 35.74 -14.40
N ASP A 173 6.12 36.08 -13.24
CA ASP A 173 5.68 37.23 -12.45
C ASP A 173 5.96 38.55 -13.17
N ALA A 174 7.13 38.68 -13.81
CA ALA A 174 7.46 39.84 -14.64
C ALA A 174 6.49 40.01 -15.82
N ARG A 175 6.11 38.92 -16.49
CA ARG A 175 5.11 38.95 -17.58
C ARG A 175 3.72 39.35 -17.10
N LEU A 176 3.32 38.90 -15.90
CA LEU A 176 2.04 39.26 -15.31
C LEU A 176 2.00 40.76 -14.94
N GLN A 177 3.07 41.29 -14.34
CA GLN A 177 3.19 42.71 -14.04
C GLN A 177 3.18 43.57 -15.31
N ALA A 178 3.93 43.19 -16.35
CA ALA A 178 3.94 43.90 -17.63
C ALA A 178 2.55 43.92 -18.28
N ARG A 179 1.83 42.80 -18.24
CA ARG A 179 0.43 42.74 -18.71
C ARG A 179 -0.51 43.61 -17.89
N ALA A 180 -0.35 43.63 -16.57
CA ALA A 180 -1.15 44.48 -15.69
C ALA A 180 -0.92 45.98 -15.97
N LEU A 181 0.33 46.39 -16.22
CA LEU A 181 0.68 47.76 -16.60
C LEU A 181 0.14 48.13 -17.99
N ALA A 182 0.25 47.23 -18.98
CA ALA A 182 -0.29 47.46 -20.32
C ALA A 182 -1.84 47.50 -20.36
N ALA A 183 -2.49 46.83 -19.42
CA ALA A 183 -3.95 46.82 -19.27
C ALA A 183 -4.49 48.03 -18.49
N GLN A 184 -3.63 48.89 -17.91
CA GLN A 184 -4.09 50.15 -17.33
C GLN A 184 -4.54 51.08 -18.49
N PRO A 185 -5.85 51.37 -18.62
CA PRO A 185 -6.32 52.27 -19.66
C PRO A 185 -5.69 53.66 -19.46
N ALA A 186 -5.31 54.33 -20.55
CA ALA A 186 -4.72 55.67 -20.58
C ALA A 186 -5.72 56.77 -20.13
N ALA A 187 -6.34 56.59 -18.97
CA ALA A 187 -7.49 57.34 -18.47
C ALA A 187 -7.09 58.59 -17.66
N SER A 188 -5.90 59.16 -17.85
CA SER A 188 -5.43 60.31 -17.07
C SER A 188 -4.86 61.48 -17.86
N VAL A 189 -5.06 61.57 -19.18
CA VAL A 189 -4.55 62.70 -20.00
C VAL A 189 -5.67 63.55 -20.62
N ASN A 190 -6.79 63.73 -19.93
CA ASN A 190 -7.79 64.74 -20.29
C ASN A 190 -8.40 65.38 -19.04
N LEU A 191 -7.59 66.15 -18.32
CA LEU A 191 -8.05 67.22 -17.43
C LEU A 191 -7.05 68.38 -17.55
N LEU A 192 -7.26 69.23 -18.57
CA LEU A 192 -7.23 70.70 -18.54
C LEU A 192 -7.28 71.25 -19.98
#